data_AF-A0A816I8J2-F1
#
_entry.id   AF-A0A816I8J2-F1
#
_cell.length_a   1.000
_cell.length_b   1.000
_cell.length_c   1.000
_cell.angle_alpha   90.00
_cell.angle_beta   90.00
_cell.angle_gamma   90.00
#
_symmetry.space_group_name_H-M   'P 1'
#
loop_
_entity.id
_entity.type
_entity.pdbx_description
1 polymer ?
#
loop_
_entity_poly.entity_id
_entity_poly.type
_entity_poly.pdbx_seq_one_letter_code
_entity_poly.pdbx_strand_id
1 'polypeptide(L)'
;MLTISGEEKIYNSADSIDPSDTTSVNNEALSSDFLNTIKVSGLPNHSLRLKVGCPVMVLRNIAPTDGLMNGTRLQITHLMDFMVRARIITGERVGEIVDIPRLLITPSDTRLPFKMRRRQLPLAVAFAITINKSQGQSLSQVCVGGRVVAGSERLF
;
A
#
# COMPACT_ATOMS: atom_id res chain seq x y z
N MET A 1 -7.11 13.36 21.50
CA MET A 1 -5.73 12.91 21.22
C MET A 1 -5.81 11.42 20.90
N LEU A 2 -5.76 11.00 19.63
CA LEU A 2 -5.74 9.58 19.27
C LEU A 2 -4.28 9.17 19.11
N THR A 3 -3.73 8.57 20.15
CA THR A 3 -2.44 7.86 20.08
C THR A 3 -2.62 6.67 19.14
N ILE A 4 -1.86 6.64 18.04
CA ILE A 4 -1.75 5.45 17.20
C ILE A 4 -0.81 4.48 17.93
N SER A 5 -1.26 3.93 19.05
CA SER A 5 -0.61 2.81 19.72
C SER A 5 -1.02 1.55 18.97
N GLY A 6 -0.16 1.09 18.07
CA GLY A 6 -0.40 -0.14 17.32
C GLY A 6 0.92 -0.76 16.90
N GLU A 7 1.03 -2.07 17.08
CA GLU A 7 2.14 -2.86 16.56
C GLU A 7 2.30 -2.63 15.06
N GLU A 8 3.55 -2.48 14.62
CA GLU A 8 3.87 -2.46 13.21
C GLU A 8 3.88 -3.89 12.68
N LYS A 9 3.28 -4.10 11.51
CA LYS A 9 3.42 -5.36 10.78
C LYS A 9 4.10 -5.13 9.44
N ILE A 10 5.08 -5.99 9.15
CA ILE A 10 5.80 -5.99 7.88
C ILE A 10 5.29 -7.15 7.03
N TYR A 11 4.76 -6.83 5.85
CA TYR A 11 4.36 -7.81 4.85
C TYR A 11 5.45 -7.89 3.78
N ASN A 12 6.21 -8.97 3.76
CA ASN A 12 7.19 -9.23 2.70
C ASN A 12 6.52 -9.92 1.52
N SER A 13 6.85 -9.51 0.30
CA SER A 13 6.30 -10.10 -0.92
C SER A 13 6.90 -11.49 -1.19
N ALA A 14 6.23 -12.25 -2.05
CA ALA A 14 6.78 -13.46 -2.64
C ALA A 14 6.85 -13.28 -4.15
N ASP A 15 8.07 -13.23 -4.67
CA ASP A 15 8.35 -12.84 -6.05
C ASP A 15 8.85 -14.04 -6.85
N SER A 16 8.45 -14.12 -8.11
CA SER A 16 8.89 -15.18 -9.02
C SER A 16 8.84 -14.69 -10.47
N ILE A 17 9.60 -15.35 -11.34
CA ILE A 17 9.39 -15.25 -12.78
C ILE A 17 8.03 -15.84 -13.13
N ASP A 18 7.35 -15.21 -14.08
CA ASP A 18 6.11 -15.75 -14.60
C ASP A 18 6.39 -17.05 -15.37
N PRO A 19 5.70 -18.16 -15.09
CA PRO A 19 5.95 -19.44 -15.77
C PRO A 19 5.77 -19.38 -17.29
N SER A 20 5.03 -18.39 -17.82
CA SER A 20 4.90 -18.18 -19.26
C SER A 20 6.16 -17.61 -19.93
N ASP A 21 7.11 -17.10 -19.15
CA ASP A 21 8.41 -16.63 -19.62
C ASP A 21 9.41 -17.80 -19.65
N THR A 22 9.27 -18.65 -20.66
CA THR A 22 10.07 -19.87 -20.81
C THR A 22 11.56 -19.60 -21.02
N THR A 23 11.93 -18.39 -21.43
CA THR A 23 13.33 -18.00 -21.63
C THR A 23 14.01 -17.61 -20.33
N SER A 24 13.27 -16.99 -19.40
CA SER A 24 13.81 -16.43 -18.16
C SER A 24 13.54 -17.30 -16.92
N VAL A 25 12.57 -18.23 -16.97
CA VAL A 25 12.11 -19.00 -15.80
C VAL A 25 13.20 -19.83 -15.11
N ASN A 26 14.19 -20.30 -15.86
CA ASN A 26 15.32 -21.09 -15.35
C ASN A 26 16.62 -20.27 -15.24
N ASN A 27 16.54 -18.93 -15.34
CA ASN A 27 17.71 -18.07 -15.23
C ASN A 27 18.09 -17.90 -13.76
N GLU A 28 19.19 -18.55 -13.35
CA GLU A 28 19.71 -18.49 -11.97
C GLU A 28 20.06 -17.06 -11.50
N ALA A 29 20.38 -16.15 -12.43
CA ALA A 29 20.64 -14.75 -12.11
C ALA A 29 19.37 -14.00 -11.68
N LEU A 30 18.17 -14.49 -12.04
CA LEU A 30 16.88 -13.92 -11.67
C LEU A 30 16.35 -14.54 -10.37
N SER A 31 17.19 -14.54 -9.34
CA SER A 31 16.86 -15.06 -8.02
C SER A 31 15.72 -14.28 -7.36
N SER A 32 15.04 -14.88 -6.38
CA SER A 32 14.01 -14.19 -5.59
C SER A 32 14.53 -12.90 -4.95
N ASP A 33 15.78 -12.90 -4.48
CA ASP A 33 16.40 -11.73 -3.86
C ASP A 33 16.58 -10.59 -4.85
N PHE A 34 17.01 -10.89 -6.08
CA PHE A 34 17.04 -9.90 -7.16
C PHE A 34 15.64 -9.37 -7.45
N LEU A 35 14.65 -10.25 -7.61
CA LEU A 35 13.27 -9.85 -7.89
C LEU A 35 12.67 -8.96 -6.79
N ASN A 36 12.99 -9.24 -5.53
CA ASN A 36 12.57 -8.45 -4.37
C ASN A 36 13.07 -6.99 -4.43
N THR A 37 14.17 -6.71 -5.15
CA THR A 37 14.69 -5.35 -5.33
C THR A 37 13.94 -4.53 -6.37
N ILE A 38 13.18 -5.18 -7.25
CA ILE A 38 12.55 -4.53 -8.40
C ILE A 38 11.43 -3.60 -7.95
N LYS A 39 11.52 -2.35 -8.42
CA LYS A 39 10.52 -1.28 -8.26
C LYS A 39 10.04 -0.84 -9.63
N VAL A 40 8.77 -1.10 -9.92
CA VAL A 40 8.11 -0.74 -11.19
C VAL A 40 6.68 -0.26 -10.90
N SER A 41 6.14 0.54 -11.81
CA SER A 41 4.80 1.12 -11.65
C SER A 41 3.73 0.02 -11.54
N GLY A 42 2.76 0.22 -10.65
CA GLY A 42 1.67 -0.74 -10.41
C GLY A 42 2.06 -1.99 -9.59
N LEU A 43 3.34 -2.13 -9.21
CA LEU A 43 3.82 -3.22 -8.37
C LEU A 43 4.01 -2.72 -6.92
N PRO A 44 3.35 -3.32 -5.91
CA PRO A 44 3.59 -2.96 -4.52
C PRO A 44 5.05 -3.21 -4.12
N ASN A 45 5.54 -2.48 -3.12
CA ASN A 45 6.88 -2.71 -2.58
C ASN A 45 7.03 -4.13 -2.01
N HIS A 46 8.24 -4.69 -2.13
CA HIS A 46 8.56 -5.99 -1.53
C HIS A 46 8.29 -5.98 -0.02
N SER A 47 8.86 -5.02 0.70
CA SER A 47 8.59 -4.82 2.13
C SER A 47 7.54 -3.72 2.31
N LEU A 48 6.34 -4.11 2.74
CA LEU A 48 5.25 -3.19 3.04
C LEU A 48 5.02 -3.12 4.56
N ARG A 49 5.36 -1.98 5.17
CA ARG A 49 5.23 -1.74 6.61
C ARG A 49 3.92 -1.01 6.88
N LEU A 50 3.05 -1.59 7.70
CA LEU A 50 1.73 -1.05 8.01
C LEU A 50 1.50 -0.97 9.52
N LYS A 51 0.65 -0.02 9.91
CA LYS A 51 0.14 0.16 11.28
C LYS A 51 -1.36 0.39 11.24
N VAL A 52 -2.07 -0.04 12.27
CA VAL A 52 -3.47 0.37 12.45
C VAL A 52 -3.54 1.90 12.46
N GLY A 53 -4.52 2.48 11.78
CA GLY A 53 -4.71 3.92 11.64
C GLY A 53 -3.94 4.57 10.49
N CYS A 54 -2.99 3.88 9.83
CA CYS A 54 -2.26 4.50 8.72
C CYS A 54 -3.09 4.59 7.44
N PRO A 55 -3.06 5.74 6.73
CA PRO A 55 -3.67 5.85 5.43
C PRO A 55 -2.86 5.10 4.37
N VAL A 56 -3.56 4.38 3.50
CA VAL A 56 -3.01 3.63 2.37
C VAL A 56 -3.81 3.93 1.11
N MET A 57 -3.27 3.58 -0.05
CA MET A 57 -3.92 3.71 -1.35
C MET A 57 -3.90 2.37 -2.08
N VAL A 58 -5.03 2.01 -2.68
CA VAL A 58 -5.17 0.85 -3.56
C VAL A 58 -4.41 1.11 -4.87
N LEU A 59 -3.52 0.20 -5.25
CA LEU A 59 -2.62 0.36 -6.40
C LEU A 59 -3.19 -0.16 -7.73
N ARG A 60 -4.28 -0.92 -7.69
CA ARG A 60 -4.94 -1.48 -8.88
C ARG A 60 -6.39 -1.83 -8.57
N ASN A 61 -7.20 -1.97 -9.61
CA ASN A 61 -8.58 -2.43 -9.46
C ASN A 61 -8.62 -3.82 -8.83
N ILE A 62 -9.32 -3.94 -7.70
CA ILE A 62 -9.56 -5.20 -6.98
C ILE A 62 -11.01 -5.61 -7.17
N ALA A 63 -11.94 -4.71 -6.82
CA ALA A 63 -13.38 -4.88 -6.97
C ALA A 63 -13.99 -3.49 -7.26
N PRO A 64 -14.01 -3.04 -8.53
CA PRO A 64 -14.50 -1.71 -8.89
C PRO A 64 -15.94 -1.44 -8.51
N THR A 65 -16.81 -2.45 -8.62
CA THR A 65 -18.21 -2.39 -8.18
C THR A 65 -18.31 -2.12 -6.68
N ASP A 66 -17.29 -2.51 -5.92
CA ASP A 66 -17.22 -2.30 -4.49
C ASP A 66 -16.43 -1.03 -4.11
N GLY A 67 -16.12 -0.15 -5.07
CA GLY A 67 -15.34 1.07 -4.82
C GLY A 67 -13.85 0.83 -4.58
N LEU A 68 -13.36 -0.41 -4.76
CA LEU A 68 -11.95 -0.78 -4.64
C LEU A 68 -11.23 -0.67 -5.99
N MET A 69 -11.18 0.56 -6.48
CA MET A 69 -10.46 0.96 -7.69
C MET A 69 -9.06 1.47 -7.37
N ASN A 70 -8.20 1.54 -8.38
CA ASN A 70 -6.91 2.21 -8.26
C ASN A 70 -7.10 3.65 -7.75
N GLY A 71 -6.30 4.05 -6.77
CA GLY A 71 -6.35 5.37 -6.15
C GLY A 71 -7.29 5.47 -4.93
N THR A 72 -8.17 4.50 -4.69
CA THR A 72 -9.03 4.50 -3.50
C THR A 72 -8.18 4.56 -2.24
N ARG A 73 -8.40 5.56 -1.40
CA ARG A 73 -7.69 5.70 -0.12
C ARG A 73 -8.44 4.98 0.99
N LEU A 74 -7.70 4.24 1.79
CA LEU A 74 -8.19 3.48 2.92
C LEU A 74 -7.44 3.86 4.20
N GLN A 75 -8.06 3.68 5.36
CA GLN A 75 -7.39 3.70 6.66
C GLN A 75 -7.35 2.28 7.22
N ILE A 76 -6.16 1.78 7.57
CA ILE A 76 -6.02 0.44 8.16
C ILE A 76 -6.75 0.39 9.51
N THR A 77 -7.54 -0.65 9.73
CA THR A 77 -8.24 -0.89 11.00
C THR A 77 -7.74 -2.16 11.70
N HIS A 78 -7.36 -3.20 10.95
CA HIS A 78 -6.81 -4.44 11.49
C HIS A 78 -5.71 -5.01 10.59
N LEU A 79 -4.69 -5.60 11.21
CA LEU A 79 -3.57 -6.28 10.54
C LEU A 79 -3.71 -7.78 10.81
N MET A 80 -3.79 -8.59 9.76
CA MET A 80 -3.87 -10.06 9.85
C MET A 80 -2.65 -10.68 9.15
N ASP A 81 -2.52 -12.00 9.09
CA ASP A 81 -1.31 -12.63 8.50
C ASP A 81 -1.22 -12.48 6.99
N PHE A 82 -2.35 -12.60 6.30
CA PHE A 82 -2.40 -12.64 4.83
C PHE A 82 -3.30 -11.58 4.20
N MET A 83 -3.86 -10.69 5.01
CA MET A 83 -4.80 -9.66 4.59
C MET A 83 -4.81 -8.49 5.58
N VAL A 84 -5.43 -7.39 5.19
CA VAL A 84 -5.70 -6.26 6.10
C VAL A 84 -7.17 -5.88 6.01
N ARG A 85 -7.73 -5.43 7.13
CA ARG A 85 -9.04 -4.77 7.14
C ARG A 85 -8.84 -3.28 7.14
N ALA A 86 -9.57 -2.58 6.29
CA ALA A 86 -9.46 -1.14 6.17
C ALA A 86 -10.82 -0.48 6.00
N ARG A 87 -10.89 0.81 6.31
CA ARG A 87 -12.06 1.67 6.08
C ARG A 87 -11.81 2.54 4.86
N ILE A 88 -12.78 2.65 3.96
CA ILE A 88 -12.71 3.60 2.84
C ILE A 88 -12.81 5.03 3.39
N ILE A 89 -11.88 5.91 2.99
CA ILE A 89 -11.81 7.30 3.46
C ILE A 89 -11.93 8.34 2.34
N THR A 90 -12.17 7.90 1.10
CA THR A 90 -12.43 8.77 -0.06
C THR A 90 -13.48 8.18 -0.99
N GLY A 91 -14.22 9.03 -1.71
CA GLY A 91 -15.19 8.63 -2.72
C GLY A 91 -16.61 8.44 -2.17
N GLU A 92 -17.47 7.78 -2.94
CA GLU A 92 -18.90 7.62 -2.61
C GLU A 92 -19.14 6.60 -1.48
N ARG A 93 -18.22 5.65 -1.30
CA ARG A 93 -18.33 4.55 -0.33
C ARG A 93 -17.58 4.81 0.99
N VAL A 94 -17.39 6.09 1.35
CA VAL A 94 -16.69 6.47 2.59
C VAL A 94 -17.34 5.84 3.81
N GLY A 95 -16.52 5.33 4.73
CA GLY A 95 -16.97 4.71 5.97
C GLY A 95 -17.14 3.20 5.87
N GLU A 96 -17.28 2.64 4.67
CA GLU A 96 -17.39 1.20 4.48
C GLU A 96 -16.11 0.46 4.87
N ILE A 97 -16.28 -0.77 5.38
CA ILE A 97 -15.19 -1.64 5.83
C ILE A 97 -14.96 -2.72 4.77
N VAL A 98 -13.70 -2.89 4.41
CA VAL A 98 -13.27 -3.82 3.36
C VAL A 98 -12.08 -4.65 3.84
N ASP A 99 -12.03 -5.90 3.39
CA ASP A 99 -10.89 -6.78 3.60
C ASP A 99 -10.07 -6.84 2.31
N ILE A 100 -8.77 -6.55 2.42
CA ILE A 100 -7.83 -6.51 1.29
C ILE A 100 -6.89 -7.71 1.40
N PRO A 101 -7.05 -8.75 0.57
CA PRO A 101 -6.17 -9.90 0.55
C PRO A 101 -4.88 -9.62 -0.23
N ARG A 102 -3.86 -10.46 -0.01
CA ARG A 102 -2.70 -10.51 -0.90
C ARG A 102 -3.14 -11.02 -2.29
N LEU A 103 -2.72 -10.32 -3.34
CA LEU A 103 -2.98 -10.68 -4.73
C LEU A 103 -1.69 -11.09 -5.43
N LEU A 104 -1.81 -11.91 -6.46
CA LEU A 104 -0.74 -12.14 -7.43
C LEU A 104 -0.78 -11.01 -8.47
N ILE A 105 0.29 -10.22 -8.54
CA ILE A 105 0.35 -8.97 -9.29
C ILE A 105 1.47 -9.08 -10.31
N THR A 106 1.11 -9.00 -11.58
CA THR A 106 2.06 -8.78 -12.67
C THR A 106 2.28 -7.27 -12.83
N PRO A 107 3.52 -6.80 -13.03
CA PRO A 107 3.80 -5.41 -13.38
C PRO A 107 2.98 -4.97 -14.60
N SER A 108 2.42 -3.76 -14.54
CA SER A 108 1.81 -3.14 -15.72
C SER A 108 2.86 -2.61 -16.70
N ASP A 109 4.08 -2.40 -16.20
CA ASP A 109 5.22 -1.91 -16.97
C ASP A 109 5.85 -3.04 -17.78
N THR A 110 5.87 -2.89 -19.10
CA THR A 110 6.41 -3.86 -20.06
C THR A 110 7.90 -3.67 -20.36
N ARG A 111 8.57 -2.72 -19.68
CA ARG A 111 10.01 -2.42 -19.92
C ARG A 111 10.97 -3.45 -19.33
N LEU A 112 10.49 -4.34 -18.46
CA LEU A 112 11.34 -5.42 -17.93
C LEU A 112 11.63 -6.42 -19.06
N PRO A 113 12.89 -6.87 -19.24
CA PRO A 113 13.25 -7.84 -20.26
C PRO A 113 12.76 -9.27 -19.96
N PHE A 114 12.02 -9.45 -18.86
CA PHE A 114 11.39 -10.69 -18.43
C PHE A 114 10.04 -10.37 -17.77
N LYS A 115 9.15 -11.37 -17.72
CA LYS A 115 7.88 -11.30 -17.01
C LYS A 115 8.07 -11.83 -15.60
N MET A 116 7.70 -11.04 -14.61
CA MET A 116 7.67 -11.45 -13.21
C MET A 116 6.28 -11.27 -12.63
N ARG A 117 6.05 -11.91 -11.48
CA ARG A 117 4.85 -11.77 -10.66
C ARG A 117 5.23 -11.62 -9.20
N ARG A 118 4.51 -10.75 -8.49
CA ARG A 118 4.68 -10.46 -7.06
C ARG A 118 3.39 -10.78 -6.32
N ARG A 119 3.46 -11.66 -5.31
CA ARG A 119 2.34 -11.88 -4.38
C ARG A 119 2.45 -10.91 -3.22
N GLN A 120 1.56 -9.91 -3.16
CA GLN A 120 1.59 -8.88 -2.12
C GLN A 120 0.21 -8.23 -1.95
N LEU A 121 0.01 -7.50 -0.84
CA LEU A 121 -1.13 -6.59 -0.69
C LEU A 121 -1.07 -5.51 -1.80
N PRO A 122 -2.16 -5.27 -2.55
CA PRO A 122 -2.22 -4.25 -3.61
C PRO A 122 -2.31 -2.82 -3.04
N LEU A 123 -1.46 -2.49 -2.07
CA LEU A 123 -1.50 -1.25 -1.29
C LEU A 123 -0.16 -0.54 -1.32
N ALA A 124 -0.19 0.79 -1.35
CA ALA A 124 0.93 1.64 -0.98
C ALA A 124 0.57 2.48 0.25
N VAL A 125 1.55 2.73 1.12
CA VAL A 125 1.39 3.72 2.18
C VAL A 125 1.18 5.09 1.52
N ALA A 126 0.07 5.75 1.84
CA ALA A 126 -0.18 7.10 1.39
C ALA A 126 0.66 8.02 2.27
N PHE A 127 1.91 8.29 1.87
CA PHE A 127 2.73 9.28 2.55
C PHE A 127 1.98 10.62 2.48
N ALA A 128 1.68 11.19 3.65
CA ALA A 128 1.35 12.59 3.74
C ALA A 128 2.60 13.35 3.28
N ILE A 129 2.64 13.75 2.01
CA ILE A 129 3.60 14.74 1.55
C ILE A 129 3.33 15.99 2.39
N THR A 130 4.36 16.37 3.13
CA THR A 130 4.52 17.54 3.98
C THR A 130 3.64 18.73 3.61
N ILE A 131 2.93 19.24 4.63
CA ILE A 131 2.63 20.66 4.91
C ILE A 131 3.04 21.60 3.75
N ASN A 132 2.10 21.93 2.87
CA ASN A 132 2.14 23.21 2.17
C ASN A 132 0.72 23.75 1.95
N LYS A 133 0.57 25.05 2.21
CA LYS A 133 -0.70 25.76 2.43
C LYS A 133 -1.63 25.77 1.21
N SER A 134 -2.92 25.54 1.40
CA SER A 134 -3.98 26.56 1.25
C SER A 134 -5.39 25.93 1.12
N GLN A 135 -6.25 26.34 2.06
CA GLN A 135 -7.73 26.33 2.05
C GLN A 135 -8.48 25.01 1.80
N GLY A 136 -8.90 24.35 2.89
CA GLY A 136 -10.27 23.84 2.96
C GLY A 136 -10.49 22.34 3.15
N GLN A 137 -9.48 21.48 3.17
CA GLN A 137 -9.69 20.05 3.45
C GLN A 137 -8.72 19.52 4.51
N SER A 138 -9.26 19.28 5.71
CA SER A 138 -8.55 18.64 6.82
C SER A 138 -8.53 17.12 6.64
N LEU A 139 -7.40 16.56 6.23
CA LEU A 139 -7.07 15.15 6.46
C LEU A 139 -5.95 15.10 7.50
N SER A 140 -6.35 15.13 8.77
CA SER A 140 -5.46 15.16 9.93
C SER A 140 -5.09 13.75 10.38
N GLN A 141 -4.19 13.07 9.67
CA GLN A 141 -3.43 11.98 10.28
C GLN A 141 -2.12 11.68 9.54
N VAL A 142 -1.00 12.14 10.12
CA VAL A 142 0.35 11.85 9.66
C VAL A 142 0.89 10.66 10.47
N CYS A 143 1.13 9.52 9.82
CA CYS A 143 1.90 8.43 10.41
C CYS A 143 3.39 8.69 10.20
N VAL A 144 3.97 9.55 11.05
CA VAL A 144 5.43 9.64 11.20
C VAL A 144 5.79 9.00 12.52
N GLY A 145 6.83 8.16 12.50
CA GLY A 145 7.27 7.37 13.65
C GLY A 145 7.28 8.17 14.96
N GLY A 146 6.38 7.79 15.87
CA GLY A 146 6.57 7.89 17.31
C GLY A 146 6.40 9.24 18.02
N ARG A 147 6.18 10.38 17.36
CA ARG A 147 5.94 11.65 18.09
C ARG A 147 4.88 12.54 17.45
N VAL A 148 3.83 12.84 18.23
CA VAL A 148 2.85 13.91 17.97
C VAL A 148 3.27 15.12 18.80
N VAL A 149 3.66 16.22 18.17
CA VAL A 149 3.82 17.51 18.84
C VAL A 149 2.59 18.34 18.50
N ALA A 150 1.69 18.52 19.47
CA ALA A 150 0.57 19.44 19.37
C ALA A 150 0.99 20.77 20.03
N GLY A 151 1.24 21.80 19.23
CA GLY A 151 1.38 23.17 19.71
C GLY A 151 0.07 23.91 19.48
N SER A 152 -0.72 24.10 20.52
CA SER A 152 -1.78 25.09 20.52
C SER A 152 -1.16 26.46 20.73
N GLU A 153 -1.44 27.42 19.87
CA GLU A 153 -1.51 28.82 20.29
C GLU A 153 -2.40 29.59 19.31
N ARG A 154 -3.36 30.30 19.91
CA ARG A 154 -4.19 31.30 19.24
C ARG A 154 -3.27 32.41 18.73
N LEU A 155 -3.69 33.10 17.66
CA LEU A 155 -4.00 34.54 17.67
C LEU A 155 -4.09 35.04 16.21
N PHE A 156 -5.26 35.65 15.95
CA PHE A 156 -5.70 36.46 14.80
C PHE A 156 -5.65 35.84 13.39
#